data_AF-A0A321L3U8-F1
#
_entry.id   AF-A0A321L3U8-F1
#
_cell.length_a   1.000
_cell.length_b   1.000
_cell.length_c   1.000
_cell.angle_alpha   90.00
_cell.angle_beta   90.00
_cell.angle_gamma   90.00
#
_symmetry.space_group_name_H-M   'P 1'
#
loop_
_entity.id
_entity.type
_entity.pdbx_description
1 polymer ?
#
loop_
_entity_poly.entity_id
_entity_poly.type
_entity_poly.pdbx_seq_one_letter_code
_entity_poly.pdbx_strand_id
1 'polypeptide(L)'
;MVDLVADLKGIRDMPMTSIEANAARLSAQLPDTALRIESVLEMREPLRRVWKGLREFPADQLKSYLFYARDQFDEDLINRFLAARVATEDEIAALLGMTRDRLRDLRLNELPLDNASVAKELKVTAERAYKLRRQAIRRIESLFVK
;
A
#
# COMPACT_ATOMS: atom_id res chain seq x y z
N MET A 1 7.93 14.25 -0.26
CA MET A 1 8.65 13.02 -0.67
C MET A 1 7.91 11.80 -0.16
N VAL A 2 6.78 11.49 -0.80
CA VAL A 2 6.01 10.25 -0.63
C VAL A 2 5.41 9.95 -2.00
N ASP A 3 6.27 9.64 -2.96
CA ASP A 3 5.88 9.43 -4.37
C ASP A 3 6.14 8.00 -4.86
N LEU A 4 6.56 7.04 -4.02
CA LEU A 4 6.92 5.72 -4.56
C LEU A 4 5.71 4.86 -4.98
N VAL A 5 4.54 5.07 -4.35
CA VAL A 5 3.28 4.49 -4.85
C VAL A 5 2.69 5.33 -5.98
N ALA A 6 3.07 6.62 -6.07
CA ALA A 6 2.69 7.51 -7.17
C ALA A 6 3.50 7.23 -8.45
N ASP A 7 4.80 6.92 -8.34
CA ASP A 7 5.70 6.61 -9.46
C ASP A 7 5.40 5.25 -10.10
N LEU A 8 4.65 4.39 -9.40
CA LEU A 8 4.11 3.16 -9.96
C LEU A 8 2.90 3.39 -10.88
N LYS A 9 2.46 4.65 -11.05
CA LYS A 9 1.41 5.08 -11.97
C LYS A 9 1.81 6.41 -12.63
N GLY A 10 2.20 6.42 -13.90
CA GLY A 10 1.93 7.63 -14.71
C GLY A 10 0.44 7.98 -14.54
N ILE A 11 0.00 9.21 -14.31
CA ILE A 11 0.29 10.44 -15.05
C ILE A 11 -0.03 11.64 -14.16
N ARG A 12 0.90 12.59 -14.05
CA ARG A 12 0.63 14.00 -13.73
C ARG A 12 0.17 14.74 -15.00
N ASP A 13 -0.70 15.72 -14.77
CA ASP A 13 -1.17 16.83 -15.63
C ASP A 13 -2.26 16.56 -16.69
N MET A 14 -3.48 17.06 -16.42
CA MET A 14 -4.05 18.21 -17.17
C MET A 14 -5.30 18.79 -16.45
N PRO A 15 -5.61 20.09 -16.66
CA PRO A 15 -6.71 20.78 -16.00
C PRO A 15 -8.08 20.37 -16.57
N MET A 16 -9.05 20.07 -15.71
CA MET A 16 -10.44 19.85 -16.14
C MET A 16 -11.14 21.18 -16.37
N THR A 17 -11.49 21.45 -17.63
CA THR A 17 -12.57 22.38 -17.98
C THR A 17 -13.76 21.61 -18.53
N SER A 18 -14.90 21.87 -17.90
CA SER A 18 -16.29 21.75 -18.36
C SER A 18 -16.91 20.37 -18.61
N ILE A 19 -17.75 20.02 -17.64
CA ILE A 19 -18.93 19.16 -17.71
C ILE A 19 -19.91 19.75 -18.73
N GLU A 20 -20.27 19.03 -19.79
CA GLU A 20 -21.57 19.21 -20.47
C GLU A 20 -21.82 18.07 -21.49
N ALA A 21 -23.10 17.72 -21.68
CA ALA A 21 -23.63 16.78 -22.69
C ALA A 21 -23.73 15.27 -22.34
N ASN A 22 -24.22 14.97 -21.13
CA ASN A 22 -25.54 14.37 -20.84
C ASN A 22 -26.40 13.58 -21.90
N ALA A 23 -25.89 13.03 -23.01
CA ALA A 23 -26.77 12.46 -24.07
C ALA A 23 -26.47 11.03 -24.55
N ALA A 24 -25.58 10.27 -23.89
CA ALA A 24 -25.30 8.86 -24.21
C ALA A 24 -25.65 7.90 -23.06
N ARG A 25 -26.71 8.23 -22.31
CA ARG A 25 -27.03 7.69 -20.97
C ARG A 25 -27.62 6.27 -20.86
N LEU A 26 -27.65 5.46 -21.93
CA LEU A 26 -28.16 4.07 -21.84
C LEU A 26 -27.25 2.96 -22.40
N SER A 27 -26.20 3.31 -23.14
CA SER A 27 -25.24 2.34 -23.71
C SER A 27 -23.85 2.32 -23.03
N ALA A 28 -23.66 3.13 -21.98
CA ALA A 28 -22.36 3.33 -21.31
C ALA A 28 -22.20 2.59 -19.97
N GLN A 29 -23.04 1.59 -19.66
CA GLN A 29 -22.99 0.86 -18.38
C GLN A 29 -21.93 -0.25 -18.30
N LEU A 30 -21.12 -0.45 -19.35
CA LEU A 30 -20.00 -1.39 -19.33
C LEU A 30 -18.79 -0.80 -20.08
N PRO A 31 -17.95 -0.01 -19.39
CA PRO A 31 -16.50 -0.22 -19.54
C PRO A 31 -15.70 -0.14 -18.23
N ASP A 32 -16.34 -0.07 -17.06
CA ASP A 32 -15.61 0.20 -15.81
C ASP A 32 -14.98 -1.07 -15.17
N THR A 33 -15.52 -2.26 -15.48
CA THR A 33 -14.99 -3.51 -14.91
C THR A 33 -13.70 -3.97 -15.58
N ALA A 34 -13.58 -3.80 -16.90
CA ALA A 34 -12.38 -4.20 -17.65
C ALA A 34 -11.18 -3.30 -17.31
N LEU A 35 -11.38 -1.98 -17.23
CA LEU A 35 -10.36 -1.02 -16.79
C LEU A 35 -9.94 -1.23 -15.32
N ARG A 36 -10.88 -1.60 -14.43
CA ARG A 36 -10.53 -2.02 -13.06
C ARG A 36 -9.75 -3.32 -13.03
N ILE A 37 -10.10 -4.31 -13.85
CA ILE A 37 -9.41 -5.60 -13.91
C ILE A 37 -7.99 -5.43 -14.49
N GLU A 38 -7.84 -4.65 -15.56
CA GLU A 38 -6.53 -4.30 -16.13
C GLU A 38 -5.67 -3.54 -15.12
N SER A 39 -6.22 -2.53 -14.44
CA SER A 39 -5.49 -1.80 -13.39
C SER A 39 -5.10 -2.69 -12.19
N VAL A 40 -5.96 -3.64 -11.79
CA VAL A 40 -5.63 -4.62 -10.74
C VAL A 40 -4.56 -5.61 -11.19
N LEU A 41 -4.59 -6.05 -12.45
CA LEU A 41 -3.56 -6.92 -13.02
C LEU A 41 -2.22 -6.21 -13.19
N GLU A 42 -2.22 -4.94 -13.63
CA GLU A 42 -1.03 -4.10 -13.77
C GLU A 42 -0.38 -3.79 -12.41
N MET A 43 -1.17 -3.55 -11.37
CA MET A 43 -0.63 -3.32 -10.01
C MET A 43 -0.18 -4.60 -9.30
N ARG A 44 -0.62 -5.78 -9.76
CA ARG A 44 -0.32 -7.05 -9.07
C ARG A 44 1.16 -7.40 -9.11
N GLU A 45 1.82 -7.19 -10.25
CA GLU A 45 3.23 -7.58 -10.41
C GLU A 45 4.18 -6.68 -9.60
N PRO A 46 4.02 -5.34 -9.59
CA PRO A 46 4.70 -4.48 -8.63
C PRO A 46 4.45 -4.87 -7.18
N LEU A 47 3.19 -5.10 -6.78
CA LEU A 47 2.86 -5.50 -5.41
C LEU A 47 3.49 -6.85 -5.04
N ARG A 48 3.54 -7.81 -5.97
CA ARG A 48 4.29 -9.07 -5.75
C ARG A 48 5.76 -8.84 -5.51
N ARG A 49 6.40 -7.91 -6.25
CA ARG A 49 7.81 -7.56 -6.04
C ARG A 49 8.03 -6.93 -4.66
N VAL A 50 7.17 -6.00 -4.26
CA VAL A 50 7.19 -5.42 -2.90
C VAL A 50 7.03 -6.52 -1.86
N TRP A 51 6.00 -7.36 -1.99
CA TRP A 51 5.73 -8.46 -1.07
C TRP A 51 6.92 -9.40 -0.90
N LYS A 52 7.51 -9.84 -2.02
CA LYS A 52 8.73 -10.67 -2.01
C LYS A 52 9.89 -9.97 -1.30
N GLY A 53 10.10 -8.68 -1.57
CA GLY A 53 11.15 -7.89 -0.94
C GLY A 53 10.95 -7.72 0.56
N LEU A 54 9.70 -7.48 1.00
CA LEU A 54 9.35 -7.30 2.41
C LEU A 54 9.67 -8.54 3.27
N ARG A 55 9.58 -9.74 2.70
CA ARG A 55 9.94 -10.99 3.42
C ARG A 55 11.42 -11.06 3.80
N GLU A 56 12.27 -10.27 3.15
CA GLU A 56 13.72 -10.20 3.41
C GLU A 56 14.08 -9.06 4.37
N PHE A 57 13.10 -8.32 4.90
CA PHE A 57 13.34 -7.18 5.78
C PHE A 57 13.56 -7.64 7.22
N PRO A 58 14.42 -6.96 7.98
CA PRO A 58 14.42 -7.07 9.44
C PRO A 58 13.02 -6.77 10.00
N ALA A 59 12.58 -7.53 11.00
CA ALA A 59 11.21 -7.49 11.52
C ALA A 59 10.74 -6.06 11.87
N ASP A 60 11.57 -5.25 12.51
CA ASP A 60 11.20 -3.89 12.89
C ASP A 60 11.06 -2.96 11.67
N GLN A 61 11.90 -3.13 10.65
CA GLN A 61 11.79 -2.35 9.40
C GLN A 61 10.52 -2.73 8.65
N LEU A 62 10.26 -4.03 8.52
CA LEU A 62 9.05 -4.60 7.94
C LEU A 62 7.79 -4.04 8.61
N LYS A 63 7.69 -4.17 9.93
CA LYS A 63 6.54 -3.69 10.72
C LYS A 63 6.39 -2.17 10.59
N SER A 64 7.49 -1.42 10.75
CA SER A 64 7.45 0.05 10.61
C SER A 64 6.95 0.52 9.24
N TYR A 65 7.24 -0.25 8.19
CA TYR A 65 6.79 0.06 6.84
C TYR A 65 5.34 -0.35 6.64
N LEU A 66 4.97 -1.60 6.95
CA LEU A 66 3.60 -2.10 6.76
C LEU A 66 2.56 -1.32 7.56
N PHE A 67 2.89 -0.87 8.77
CA PHE A 67 1.97 -0.10 9.59
C PHE A 67 1.79 1.35 9.12
N TYR A 68 2.79 1.92 8.45
CA TYR A 68 2.75 3.32 8.00
C TYR A 68 2.34 3.46 6.53
N ALA A 69 2.67 2.48 5.69
CA ALA A 69 2.58 2.59 4.24
C ALA A 69 1.12 2.72 3.79
N ARG A 70 0.89 3.79 3.03
CA ARG A 70 -0.38 4.13 2.39
C ARG A 70 -0.12 4.60 0.98
N ASP A 71 -1.14 4.48 0.14
CA ASP A 71 -1.09 5.02 -1.22
C ASP A 71 -1.65 6.45 -1.31
N GLN A 72 -1.77 6.94 -2.54
CA GLN A 72 -2.29 8.28 -2.84
C GLN A 72 -3.78 8.47 -2.49
N PHE A 73 -4.51 7.38 -2.26
CA PHE A 73 -5.91 7.37 -1.84
C PHE A 73 -6.05 7.12 -0.33
N ASP A 74 -4.94 7.22 0.43
CA ASP A 74 -4.85 6.94 1.86
C ASP A 74 -5.19 5.48 2.22
N GLU A 75 -5.16 4.57 1.25
CA GLU A 75 -5.39 3.14 1.47
C GLU A 75 -4.10 2.48 1.95
N ASP A 76 -4.15 1.78 3.08
CA ASP A 76 -2.99 1.10 3.63
C ASP A 76 -2.52 -0.06 2.74
N LEU A 77 -1.22 -0.31 2.78
CA LEU A 77 -0.57 -1.31 1.94
C LEU A 77 -1.03 -2.75 2.23
N ILE A 78 -1.48 -3.03 3.46
CA ILE A 78 -1.97 -4.36 3.82
C ILE A 78 -3.29 -4.65 3.09
N ASN A 79 -4.23 -3.70 3.10
CA ASN A 79 -5.47 -3.79 2.34
C ASN A 79 -5.22 -3.94 0.84
N ARG A 80 -4.21 -3.23 0.30
CA ARG A 80 -3.77 -3.39 -1.09
C ARG A 80 -3.28 -4.81 -1.41
N PHE A 81 -2.45 -5.42 -0.57
CA PHE A 81 -1.99 -6.80 -0.81
C PHE A 81 -3.12 -7.82 -0.84
N LEU A 82 -4.12 -7.64 0.02
CA LEU A 82 -5.28 -8.52 0.13
C LEU A 82 -6.21 -8.33 -1.07
N ALA A 83 -6.52 -7.09 -1.43
CA ALA A 83 -7.35 -6.76 -2.59
C ALA A 83 -6.75 -7.32 -3.90
N ALA A 84 -5.44 -7.19 -4.07
CA ALA A 84 -4.72 -7.70 -5.24
C ALA A 84 -4.42 -9.22 -5.18
N ARG A 85 -4.84 -9.91 -4.11
CA ARG A 85 -4.56 -11.34 -3.86
C ARG A 85 -3.08 -11.67 -4.07
N VAL A 86 -2.21 -10.84 -3.50
CA VAL A 86 -0.76 -11.02 -3.48
C VAL A 86 -0.32 -11.75 -2.21
N ALA A 87 -1.05 -11.51 -1.12
CA ALA A 87 -0.91 -12.22 0.15
C ALA A 87 -2.30 -12.49 0.74
N THR A 88 -2.38 -13.47 1.63
CA THR A 88 -3.56 -13.79 2.44
C THR A 88 -3.45 -13.16 3.83
N GLU A 89 -4.57 -13.10 4.57
CA GLU A 89 -4.55 -12.62 5.96
C GLU A 89 -3.61 -13.45 6.84
N ASP A 90 -3.53 -14.77 6.62
CA ASP A 90 -2.65 -15.66 7.39
C ASP A 90 -1.19 -15.37 7.10
N GLU A 91 -0.83 -15.18 5.83
CA GLU A 91 0.55 -14.86 5.45
C GLU A 91 1.00 -13.52 6.02
N ILE A 92 0.12 -12.51 6.01
CA ILE A 92 0.43 -11.19 6.59
C ILE A 92 0.53 -11.28 8.11
N ALA A 93 -0.39 -11.99 8.77
CA ALA A 93 -0.37 -12.17 10.21
C ALA A 93 0.90 -12.92 10.66
N ALA A 94 1.26 -14.00 9.96
CA ALA A 94 2.49 -14.74 10.20
C ALA A 94 3.73 -13.88 9.96
N LEU A 95 3.76 -13.08 8.89
CA LEU A 95 4.88 -12.18 8.58
C LEU A 95 5.06 -11.10 9.66
N LEU A 96 3.96 -10.62 10.25
CA LEU A 96 3.98 -9.64 11.34
C LEU A 96 4.17 -10.29 12.73
N GLY A 97 4.16 -11.62 12.82
CA GLY A 97 4.25 -12.35 14.08
C GLY A 97 3.08 -12.09 15.03
N MET A 98 1.86 -11.99 14.49
CA MET A 98 0.61 -11.76 15.25
C MET A 98 -0.50 -12.71 14.79
N THR A 99 -1.62 -12.74 15.51
CA THR A 99 -2.79 -13.53 15.13
C THR A 99 -3.58 -12.86 14.02
N ARG A 100 -4.36 -13.65 13.27
CA ARG A 100 -5.28 -13.14 12.24
C ARG A 100 -6.29 -12.16 12.84
N ASP A 101 -6.84 -12.46 14.01
CA ASP A 101 -7.82 -11.59 14.67
C ASP A 101 -7.20 -10.24 15.05
N ARG A 102 -5.96 -10.23 15.56
CA ARG A 102 -5.26 -8.97 15.83
C ARG A 102 -4.97 -8.20 14.55
N LEU A 103 -4.60 -8.87 13.46
CA LEU A 103 -4.41 -8.22 12.17
C LEU A 103 -5.71 -7.56 11.67
N ARG A 104 -6.86 -8.23 11.82
CA ARG A 104 -8.17 -7.67 11.42
C ARG A 104 -8.53 -6.44 12.22
N ASP A 105 -8.39 -6.52 13.53
CA ASP A 105 -8.64 -5.39 14.44
C ASP A 105 -7.74 -4.19 14.10
N LEU A 106 -6.44 -4.43 13.94
CA LEU A 106 -5.47 -3.41 13.54
C LEU A 106 -5.86 -2.74 12.20
N ARG A 107 -6.24 -3.52 11.19
CA ARG A 107 -6.64 -3.01 9.86
C ARG A 107 -7.93 -2.19 9.87
N LEU A 108 -8.89 -2.56 10.71
CA LEU A 108 -10.19 -1.88 10.74
C LEU A 108 -10.16 -0.59 11.56
N ASN A 109 -9.30 -0.54 12.58
CA ASN A 109 -9.40 0.49 13.62
C ASN A 109 -8.17 1.39 13.74
N GLU A 110 -7.00 0.94 13.30
CA GLU A 110 -5.73 1.61 13.62
C GLU A 110 -4.92 2.00 12.37
N LEU A 111 -4.95 1.19 11.30
CA LEU A 111 -4.14 1.50 10.12
C LEU A 111 -4.72 2.66 9.29
N PRO A 112 -3.86 3.48 8.68
CA PRO A 112 -2.40 3.52 8.84
C PRO A 112 -1.95 4.21 10.14
N LEU A 113 -0.89 3.70 10.77
CA LEU A 113 -0.29 4.27 11.98
C LEU A 113 0.62 5.47 11.66
N ASP A 114 0.60 6.48 12.52
CA ASP A 114 1.61 7.54 12.53
C ASP A 114 2.93 7.09 13.18
N ASN A 115 3.97 7.92 13.11
CA ASN A 115 5.28 7.57 13.66
C ASN A 115 5.26 7.34 15.18
N ALA A 116 4.40 8.06 15.91
CA ALA A 116 4.29 7.91 17.36
C ALA A 116 3.67 6.55 17.72
N SER A 117 2.62 6.16 17.00
CA SER A 117 1.94 4.87 17.17
C SER A 117 2.82 3.71 16.72
N VAL A 118 3.53 3.84 15.60
CA VAL A 118 4.55 2.84 15.19
C VAL A 118 5.65 2.70 16.24
N ALA A 119 6.14 3.81 16.82
CA ALA A 119 7.15 3.77 17.86
C ALA A 119 6.66 3.04 19.12
N LYS A 120 5.41 3.29 19.53
CA LYS A 120 4.76 2.59 20.63
C LYS A 120 4.64 1.09 20.37
N GLU A 121 4.16 0.71 19.18
CA GLU A 121 3.98 -0.69 18.78
C GLU A 121 5.32 -1.45 18.76
N LEU A 122 6.37 -0.81 18.25
CA LEU A 122 7.72 -1.38 18.18
C LEU A 122 8.51 -1.26 19.48
N LYS A 123 7.98 -0.57 20.51
CA LYS A 123 8.68 -0.28 21.78
C LYS A 123 10.03 0.43 21.56
N VAL A 124 10.08 1.38 20.62
CA VAL A 124 11.25 2.20 20.30
C VAL A 124 10.94 3.69 20.41
N THR A 125 11.95 4.55 20.28
CA THR A 125 11.72 6.01 20.23
C THR A 125 11.09 6.43 18.90
N ALA A 126 10.38 7.57 18.88
CA ALA A 126 9.81 8.14 17.65
C ALA A 126 10.89 8.39 16.56
N GLU A 127 12.08 8.83 16.97
CA GLU A 127 13.22 8.99 16.07
C GLU A 127 13.68 7.67 15.46
N ARG A 128 13.70 6.59 16.27
CA ARG A 128 14.08 5.26 15.80
C ARG A 128 13.04 4.71 14.83
N ALA A 129 11.75 4.87 15.11
CA ALA A 129 10.67 4.50 14.19
C ALA A 129 10.78 5.25 12.85
N TYR A 130 11.03 6.57 12.87
CA TYR A 130 11.28 7.35 11.67
C TYR A 130 12.48 6.82 10.86
N LYS A 131 13.60 6.49 11.54
CA LYS A 131 14.80 5.92 10.90
C LYS A 131 14.53 4.55 10.28
N LEU A 132 13.84 3.66 10.99
CA LEU A 132 13.45 2.33 10.49
C LEU A 132 12.60 2.47 9.22
N ARG A 133 11.59 3.35 9.25
CA ARG A 133 10.75 3.63 8.08
C ARG A 133 11.55 4.16 6.89
N ARG A 134 12.44 5.12 7.11
CA ARG A 134 13.33 5.66 6.05
C ARG A 134 14.23 4.59 5.44
N GLN A 135 14.74 3.66 6.27
CA GLN A 135 15.53 2.53 5.78
C GLN A 135 14.67 1.57 4.96
N ALA A 136 13.48 1.25 5.44
CA ALA A 136 12.54 0.38 4.74
C ALA A 136 12.12 0.96 3.38
N ILE A 137 11.75 2.25 3.32
CA ILE A 137 11.41 2.95 2.07
C ILE A 137 12.54 2.84 1.05
N ARG A 138 13.77 3.21 1.42
CA ARG A 138 14.94 3.11 0.51
C ARG A 138 15.17 1.70 0.00
N ARG A 139 14.95 0.71 0.85
CA ARG A 139 15.09 -0.70 0.44
C ARG A 139 13.99 -1.09 -0.54
N ILE A 140 12.75 -0.63 -0.38
CA ILE A 140 11.69 -0.82 -1.37
C ILE A 140 12.03 -0.10 -2.68
N GLU A 141 12.49 1.15 -2.62
CA GLU A 141 12.92 1.92 -3.81
C GLU A 141 13.98 1.15 -4.61
N SER A 142 14.95 0.54 -3.93
CA SER A 142 16.00 -0.26 -4.58
C SER A 142 15.50 -1.50 -5.32
N LEU A 143 14.26 -1.97 -5.05
CA LEU A 143 13.67 -3.11 -5.77
C LEU A 143 13.18 -2.73 -7.18
N PHE A 144 13.02 -1.44 -7.45
CA PHE A 144 12.47 -0.92 -8.70
C PHE A 144 13.52 -0.26 -9.60
N VAL A 145 14.69 0.07 -9.06
CA VAL A 145 15.82 0.60 -9.84
C VAL A 145 16.58 -0.58 -10.46
N LYS A 146 16.43 -0.77 -11.77
CA LYS A 146 17.28 -1.61 -12.62
C LYS A 146 17.81 -0.80 -13.78
#